data_AF-A0A9D0XUL0-F1
#
_entry.id   AF-A0A9D0XUL0-F1
#
_cell.length_a   1.000
_cell.length_b   1.000
_cell.length_c   1.000
_cell.angle_alpha   90.00
_cell.angle_beta   90.00
_cell.angle_gamma   90.00
#
_symmetry.space_group_name_H-M   'P 1'
#
loop_
_entity.id
_entity.type
_entity.pdbx_description
1 polymer ?
#
loop_
_entity_poly.entity_id
_entity_poly.type
_entity_poly.pdbx_seq_one_letter_code
_entity_poly.pdbx_strand_id
1 'polypeptide(L)'
;MSEQIKTEKSTNKLVWLIWIVLTAVLAGILAWQMLKTEPAEIFSPGKLTSAHHQITENCSACHTDSFGGLKSLDKSCLQCHSEQLNMQKDSHPAKKFADPRNADRLEKIDALSCVTCHGEHQVERDTGMAVTVASDFCIKCHADVDEERPTHKGFNTKTCATGGCHNYHDNSALYEDFLMLHKDDVDVSKHPVVDMKNSEVWMDALQKEVKALNITDMDANYVEHIDSKISHDWVESSHAKAGVNCKACHQVKTESNLEQKWQNKVGMDVCMTCHAREADGFLDGKHGMRIKQGLTPMTPDKARLPMNPMAHGSQLTCMSCHASHSFAPQKAAVESCLKCHADVHSQNYKKSKHFGLWHEEISGNAKPGSGVSCATCHMPRVVIEEDESLSGKHEVRVEHNQSLNLRPNEKMVRGVCLKCHGLQFTLDALADKKLIDNNFSTMPSIHVESIDWAKKAHGGDR
;
A
#
# COMPACT_ATOMS: atom_id res chain seq x y z
N MET A 1 65.68 -43.60 14.40
CA MET A 1 64.73 -43.15 13.35
C MET A 1 63.31 -43.75 13.49
N SER A 2 62.90 -44.29 14.65
CA SER A 2 61.59 -44.97 14.83
C SER A 2 60.63 -44.27 15.82
N GLU A 3 61.06 -43.22 16.52
CA GLU A 3 60.23 -42.55 17.55
C GLU A 3 59.57 -41.25 17.08
N GLN A 4 60.03 -40.64 15.98
CA GLN A 4 59.41 -39.42 15.44
C GLN A 4 58.14 -39.66 14.61
N ILE A 5 57.78 -40.91 14.29
CA ILE A 5 56.61 -41.23 13.43
C ILE A 5 55.33 -41.47 14.25
N LYS A 6 55.42 -41.69 15.57
CA LYS A 6 54.25 -42.02 16.42
C LYS A 6 53.48 -40.80 16.93
N THR A 7 54.11 -39.63 17.03
CA THR A 7 53.47 -38.39 17.51
C THR A 7 52.58 -37.74 16.46
N GLU A 8 52.84 -37.94 15.18
CA GLU A 8 52.09 -37.33 14.06
C GLU A 8 50.71 -37.98 13.83
N LYS A 9 50.54 -39.27 14.18
CA LYS A 9 49.26 -39.99 14.02
C LYS A 9 48.22 -39.69 15.11
N SER A 10 48.65 -39.28 16.31
CA SER A 10 47.78 -39.04 17.46
C SER A 10 47.09 -37.68 17.39
N THR A 11 47.83 -36.64 16.95
CA THR A 11 47.31 -35.29 16.67
C THR A 11 46.20 -35.31 15.62
N ASN A 12 46.33 -36.13 14.58
CA ASN A 12 45.28 -36.25 13.56
C ASN A 12 43.94 -36.77 14.11
N LYS A 13 43.93 -37.78 15.00
CA LYS A 13 42.69 -38.32 15.56
C LYS A 13 41.96 -37.32 16.46
N LEU A 14 42.71 -36.60 17.29
CA LEU A 14 42.15 -35.55 18.16
C LEU A 14 41.58 -34.40 17.33
N VAL A 15 42.29 -33.97 16.28
CA VAL A 15 41.82 -32.95 15.34
C VAL A 15 40.54 -33.40 14.64
N TRP A 16 40.48 -34.64 14.13
CA TRP A 16 39.26 -35.18 13.53
C TRP A 16 38.09 -35.26 14.51
N LEU A 17 38.34 -35.67 15.76
CA LEU A 17 37.30 -35.73 16.79
C LEU A 17 36.78 -34.32 17.13
N ILE A 18 37.67 -33.33 17.26
CA ILE A 18 37.29 -31.92 17.45
C ILE A 18 36.46 -31.43 16.26
N TRP A 19 36.87 -31.69 15.03
CA TRP A 19 36.10 -31.32 13.83
C TRP A 19 34.71 -31.94 13.82
N ILE A 20 34.59 -33.24 14.11
CA ILE A 20 33.30 -33.94 14.18
C ILE A 20 32.40 -33.31 15.23
N VAL A 21 32.93 -33.04 16.43
CA VAL A 21 32.16 -32.41 17.51
C VAL A 21 31.73 -31.00 17.13
N LEU A 22 32.62 -30.18 16.57
CA LEU A 22 32.30 -28.82 16.14
C LEU A 22 31.25 -28.81 15.03
N THR A 23 31.36 -29.70 14.04
CA THR A 23 30.36 -29.84 12.97
C THR A 23 29.03 -30.35 13.51
N ALA A 24 29.01 -31.30 14.44
CA ALA A 24 27.78 -31.80 15.06
C ALA A 24 27.09 -30.72 15.91
N VAL A 25 27.86 -29.92 16.65
CA VAL A 25 27.34 -28.77 17.41
C VAL A 25 26.79 -27.71 16.47
N LEU A 26 27.52 -27.34 15.42
CA LEU A 26 27.05 -26.38 14.42
C LEU A 26 25.77 -26.87 13.73
N ALA A 27 25.74 -28.13 13.30
CA ALA A 27 24.56 -28.74 12.70
C ALA A 27 23.38 -28.76 13.67
N GLY A 28 23.61 -29.06 14.95
CA GLY A 28 22.60 -28.99 16.00
C GLY A 28 22.06 -27.57 16.21
N ILE A 29 22.91 -26.55 16.21
CA ILE A 29 22.52 -25.14 16.31
C ILE A 29 21.66 -24.73 15.10
N LEU A 30 22.11 -25.05 13.88
CA LEU A 30 21.38 -24.73 12.65
C LEU A 30 20.05 -25.48 12.57
N ALA A 31 20.01 -26.77 12.89
CA ALA A 31 18.78 -27.55 12.93
C ALA A 31 17.80 -27.01 13.96
N TRP A 32 18.28 -26.63 15.16
CA TRP A 32 17.44 -26.01 16.17
C TRP A 32 16.88 -24.65 15.72
N GLN A 33 17.68 -23.82 15.05
CA GLN A 33 17.21 -22.55 14.48
C GLN A 33 16.20 -22.75 13.34
N MET A 34 16.36 -23.80 12.53
CA MET A 34 15.45 -24.14 11.43
C MET A 34 14.10 -24.70 11.94
N LEU A 35 14.11 -25.42 13.06
CA LEU A 35 12.92 -26.04 13.66
C LEU A 35 12.13 -25.11 14.59
N LYS A 36 12.64 -23.90 14.87
CA LYS A 36 11.82 -22.86 15.50
C LYS A 36 10.71 -22.44 14.54
N THR A 37 9.58 -22.02 15.12
CA THR A 37 8.39 -21.57 14.37
C THR A 37 8.66 -20.43 13.40
N GLU A 38 9.74 -19.67 13.62
CA GLU A 38 10.21 -18.63 12.70
C GLU A 38 11.70 -18.89 12.37
N PRO A 39 12.02 -19.26 11.12
CA PRO A 39 13.39 -19.46 10.68
C PRO A 39 14.22 -18.20 10.91
N ALA A 40 15.40 -18.35 11.50
CA ALA A 40 16.30 -17.22 11.72
C ALA A 40 16.76 -16.60 10.38
N GLU A 41 17.01 -15.28 10.37
CA GLU A 41 17.51 -14.50 9.22
C GLU A 41 18.75 -15.12 8.55
N ILE A 42 19.50 -15.96 9.27
CA ILE A 42 20.63 -16.75 8.75
C ILE A 42 20.28 -17.65 7.56
N PHE A 43 19.01 -18.05 7.42
CA PHE A 43 18.52 -18.86 6.30
C PHE A 43 17.93 -18.01 5.17
N SER A 44 17.90 -16.68 5.31
CA SER A 44 17.40 -15.79 4.28
C SER A 44 18.40 -15.69 3.12
N PRO A 45 17.97 -15.93 1.86
CA PRO A 45 18.85 -15.83 0.70
C PRO A 45 19.20 -14.38 0.33
N GLY A 46 18.52 -13.39 0.91
CA GLY A 46 18.72 -11.98 0.61
C GLY A 46 17.67 -11.09 1.27
N LYS A 47 17.81 -9.77 1.11
CA LYS A 47 16.82 -8.81 1.60
C LYS A 47 15.57 -8.88 0.72
N LEU A 48 14.40 -8.76 1.35
CA LEU A 48 13.13 -8.57 0.64
C LEU A 48 13.09 -7.22 -0.12
N THR A 49 12.28 -7.18 -1.18
CA THR A 49 12.00 -5.98 -1.98
C THR A 49 11.44 -4.84 -1.13
N SER A 50 11.40 -3.64 -1.71
CA SER A 50 10.78 -2.48 -1.03
C SER A 50 9.30 -2.72 -0.68
N ALA A 51 8.59 -3.59 -1.41
CA ALA A 51 7.18 -3.89 -1.16
C ALA A 51 6.98 -4.64 0.16
N HIS A 52 7.74 -5.72 0.39
CA HIS A 52 7.53 -6.65 1.51
C HIS A 52 8.58 -6.59 2.62
N HIS A 53 9.55 -5.67 2.58
CA HIS A 53 10.61 -5.59 3.60
C HIS A 53 10.14 -5.56 5.06
N GLN A 54 8.95 -5.04 5.34
CA GLN A 54 8.44 -4.93 6.70
C GLN A 54 8.03 -6.27 7.32
N ILE A 55 7.85 -7.32 6.51
CA ILE A 55 7.42 -8.65 6.97
C ILE A 55 8.55 -9.69 6.89
N THR A 56 9.81 -9.23 6.76
CA THR A 56 11.01 -10.11 6.71
C THR A 56 11.11 -11.06 7.92
N GLU A 57 10.53 -10.67 9.05
CA GLU A 57 10.49 -11.46 10.29
C GLU A 57 9.51 -12.65 10.22
N ASN A 58 8.54 -12.65 9.31
CA ASN A 58 7.55 -13.72 9.16
C ASN A 58 7.76 -14.48 7.84
N CYS A 59 8.72 -15.40 7.81
CA CYS A 59 8.99 -16.20 6.61
C CYS A 59 7.79 -17.04 6.16
N SER A 60 6.96 -17.49 7.10
CA SER A 60 5.74 -18.27 6.83
C SER A 60 4.65 -17.48 6.12
N ALA A 61 4.74 -16.15 6.05
CA ALA A 61 3.82 -15.34 5.24
C ALA A 61 3.91 -15.69 3.74
N CYS A 62 5.08 -16.11 3.27
CA CYS A 62 5.28 -16.52 1.88
C CYS A 62 5.52 -18.04 1.76
N HIS A 63 6.32 -18.60 2.67
CA HIS A 63 6.73 -20.01 2.65
C HIS A 63 5.84 -20.87 3.55
N THR A 64 4.66 -21.23 3.06
CA THR A 64 3.64 -21.95 3.83
C THR A 64 3.83 -23.48 3.84
N ASP A 65 4.34 -24.06 2.74
CA ASP A 65 4.58 -25.50 2.64
C ASP A 65 6.08 -25.83 2.45
N SER A 66 6.60 -26.75 3.27
CA SER A 66 7.94 -27.31 3.07
C SER A 66 8.01 -28.05 1.74
N PHE A 67 8.91 -27.64 0.84
CA PHE A 67 9.06 -28.21 -0.52
C PHE A 67 7.82 -28.05 -1.42
N GLY A 68 6.92 -27.10 -1.15
CA GLY A 68 5.70 -26.87 -1.96
C GLY A 68 5.93 -26.29 -3.36
N GLY A 69 7.16 -25.86 -3.67
CA GLY A 69 7.53 -25.29 -4.97
C GLY A 69 6.78 -24.00 -5.32
N LEU A 70 6.76 -23.64 -6.61
CA LEU A 70 6.17 -22.39 -7.10
C LEU A 70 4.67 -22.28 -6.82
N LYS A 71 3.92 -23.37 -6.93
CA LYS A 71 2.46 -23.37 -6.71
C LYS A 71 2.06 -22.99 -5.29
N SER A 72 2.85 -23.41 -4.29
CA SER A 72 2.62 -23.02 -2.89
C SER A 72 2.89 -21.52 -2.70
N LEU A 73 3.96 -21.00 -3.32
CA LEU A 73 4.26 -19.56 -3.31
C LEU A 73 3.16 -18.73 -3.97
N ASP A 74 2.69 -19.12 -5.15
CA ASP A 74 1.61 -18.41 -5.85
C ASP A 74 0.34 -18.33 -4.99
N LYS A 75 0.00 -19.41 -4.29
CA LYS A 75 -1.12 -19.44 -3.35
C LYS A 75 -0.90 -18.46 -2.19
N SER A 76 0.30 -18.40 -1.61
CA SER A 76 0.63 -17.44 -0.54
C SER A 76 0.52 -15.99 -1.04
N CYS A 77 1.02 -15.69 -2.24
CA CYS A 77 0.89 -14.35 -2.84
C CYS A 77 -0.59 -13.96 -3.03
N LEU A 78 -1.40 -14.90 -3.55
CA LEU A 78 -2.81 -14.66 -3.83
C LEU A 78 -3.66 -14.52 -2.55
N GLN A 79 -3.22 -15.04 -1.40
CA GLN A 79 -3.93 -14.81 -0.12
C GLN A 79 -4.04 -13.34 0.26
N CYS A 80 -3.12 -12.49 -0.21
CA CYS A 80 -3.17 -11.04 0.01
C CYS A 80 -3.53 -10.26 -1.26
N HIS A 81 -3.14 -10.72 -2.45
CA HIS A 81 -3.28 -9.93 -3.69
C HIS A 81 -4.49 -10.30 -4.56
N SER A 82 -5.22 -11.39 -4.30
CA SER A 82 -6.32 -11.81 -5.17
C SER A 82 -7.43 -10.78 -5.28
N GLU A 83 -7.82 -10.15 -4.17
CA GLU A 83 -8.87 -9.14 -4.14
C GLU A 83 -8.45 -7.91 -4.95
N GLN A 84 -7.23 -7.43 -4.74
CA GLN A 84 -6.67 -6.31 -5.50
C GLN A 84 -6.65 -6.59 -7.01
N LEU A 85 -6.20 -7.77 -7.44
CA LEU A 85 -6.16 -8.14 -8.86
C LEU A 85 -7.56 -8.17 -9.48
N ASN A 86 -8.55 -8.65 -8.73
CA ASN A 86 -9.95 -8.66 -9.15
C ASN A 86 -10.50 -7.24 -9.27
N MET A 87 -10.29 -6.39 -8.27
CA MET A 87 -10.75 -4.99 -8.27
C MET A 87 -10.18 -4.19 -9.45
N GLN A 88 -8.90 -4.43 -9.79
CA GLN A 88 -8.23 -3.74 -10.90
C GLN A 88 -8.54 -4.33 -12.28
N LYS A 89 -9.33 -5.41 -12.36
CA LYS A 89 -9.62 -6.13 -13.61
C LYS A 89 -8.33 -6.45 -14.36
N ASP A 90 -7.46 -7.21 -13.69
CA ASP A 90 -6.13 -7.59 -14.17
C ASP A 90 -6.10 -7.83 -15.69
N SER A 91 -5.26 -7.07 -16.40
CA SER A 91 -5.09 -7.15 -17.86
C SER A 91 -4.35 -8.41 -18.30
N HIS A 92 -3.65 -9.07 -17.37
CA HIS A 92 -2.90 -10.31 -17.55
C HIS A 92 -3.30 -11.38 -16.51
N PRO A 93 -4.59 -11.75 -16.43
CA PRO A 93 -5.03 -12.72 -15.43
C PRO A 93 -4.58 -14.13 -15.84
N ALA A 94 -4.35 -15.01 -14.86
CA ALA A 94 -3.93 -16.39 -15.10
C ALA A 94 -4.81 -17.13 -16.14
N LYS A 95 -6.12 -16.86 -16.16
CA LYS A 95 -7.07 -17.43 -17.14
C LYS A 95 -6.70 -17.12 -18.59
N LYS A 96 -6.10 -15.95 -18.88
CA LYS A 96 -5.65 -15.56 -20.23
C LYS A 96 -4.52 -16.46 -20.71
N PHE A 97 -3.60 -16.80 -19.81
CA PHE A 97 -2.44 -17.65 -20.11
C PHE A 97 -2.78 -19.15 -20.10
N ALA A 98 -3.79 -19.57 -19.34
CA ALA A 98 -4.27 -20.95 -19.35
C ALA A 98 -4.92 -21.39 -20.67
N ASP A 99 -5.14 -20.47 -21.62
CA ASP A 99 -5.57 -20.79 -22.97
C ASP A 99 -4.50 -21.61 -23.71
N PRO A 100 -4.82 -22.81 -24.25
CA PRO A 100 -3.86 -23.66 -24.96
C PRO A 100 -3.13 -22.97 -26.13
N ARG A 101 -3.73 -21.90 -26.70
CA ARG A 101 -3.11 -21.10 -27.77
C ARG A 101 -1.89 -20.30 -27.32
N ASN A 102 -1.64 -20.21 -26.01
CA ASN A 102 -0.48 -19.53 -25.43
C ASN A 102 0.60 -20.50 -24.94
N ALA A 103 0.47 -21.80 -25.22
CA ALA A 103 1.43 -22.82 -24.74
C ALA A 103 2.87 -22.54 -25.19
N ASP A 104 3.07 -22.11 -26.44
CA ASP A 104 4.36 -21.73 -27.01
C ASP A 104 5.00 -20.53 -26.31
N ARG A 105 4.18 -19.56 -25.85
CA ARG A 105 4.63 -18.42 -25.06
C ARG A 105 4.99 -18.84 -23.63
N LEU A 106 4.21 -19.75 -23.04
CA LEU A 106 4.46 -20.28 -21.69
C LEU A 106 5.74 -21.13 -21.60
N GLU A 107 6.16 -21.77 -22.70
CA GLU A 107 7.47 -22.43 -22.77
C GLU A 107 8.64 -21.44 -22.65
N LYS A 108 8.45 -20.17 -23.03
CA LYS A 108 9.47 -19.12 -22.94
C LYS A 108 9.47 -18.43 -21.58
N ILE A 109 8.27 -18.11 -21.07
CA ILE A 109 8.06 -17.44 -19.78
C ILE A 109 6.86 -18.08 -19.10
N ASP A 110 7.07 -18.62 -17.89
CA ASP A 110 5.98 -19.07 -17.03
C ASP A 110 5.25 -17.88 -16.37
N ALA A 111 4.35 -17.26 -17.13
CA ALA A 111 3.52 -16.13 -16.68
C ALA A 111 2.41 -16.55 -15.69
N LEU A 112 2.28 -17.84 -15.38
CA LEU A 112 1.32 -18.33 -14.38
C LEU A 112 1.88 -18.27 -12.95
N SER A 113 3.20 -18.12 -12.80
CA SER A 113 3.88 -18.03 -11.51
C SER A 113 4.25 -16.58 -11.20
N CYS A 114 3.82 -16.09 -10.03
CA CYS A 114 4.08 -14.71 -9.59
C CYS A 114 5.58 -14.43 -9.49
N VAL A 115 6.35 -15.40 -8.97
CA VAL A 115 7.78 -15.24 -8.71
C VAL A 115 8.64 -15.27 -9.99
N THR A 116 8.05 -15.57 -11.14
CA THR A 116 8.69 -15.38 -12.45
C THR A 116 9.03 -13.91 -12.69
N CYS A 117 8.19 -13.00 -12.20
CA CYS A 117 8.38 -11.55 -12.32
C CYS A 117 8.70 -10.87 -10.97
N HIS A 118 8.18 -11.42 -9.87
CA HIS A 118 8.25 -10.85 -8.52
C HIS A 118 9.15 -11.69 -7.60
N GLY A 119 10.44 -11.77 -7.93
CA GLY A 119 11.44 -12.38 -7.07
C GLY A 119 11.75 -11.50 -5.85
N GLU A 120 11.36 -11.92 -4.65
CA GLU A 120 11.41 -11.08 -3.46
C GLU A 120 12.81 -10.87 -2.86
N HIS A 121 13.64 -11.91 -2.82
CA HIS A 121 14.98 -11.84 -2.20
C HIS A 121 16.06 -11.30 -3.15
N GLN A 122 15.67 -10.61 -4.23
CA GLN A 122 16.55 -10.08 -5.29
C GLN A 122 16.45 -8.56 -5.37
N VAL A 123 16.61 -7.87 -4.24
CA VAL A 123 16.43 -6.41 -4.13
C VAL A 123 17.31 -5.61 -5.09
N GLU A 124 18.46 -6.14 -5.49
CA GLU A 124 19.37 -5.55 -6.47
C GLU A 124 18.78 -5.49 -7.90
N ARG A 125 17.72 -6.27 -8.16
CA ARG A 125 16.97 -6.27 -9.42
C ARG A 125 15.66 -5.48 -9.35
N ASP A 126 15.31 -4.92 -8.19
CA ASP A 126 14.10 -4.12 -8.02
C ASP A 126 14.19 -2.86 -8.90
N THR A 127 13.39 -2.83 -9.96
CA THR A 127 13.37 -1.71 -10.92
C THR A 127 12.51 -0.54 -10.44
N GLY A 128 11.96 -0.61 -9.21
CA GLY A 128 11.09 0.41 -8.64
C GLY A 128 9.62 0.27 -9.04
N MET A 129 9.32 -0.55 -10.04
CA MET A 129 7.96 -0.88 -10.52
C MET A 129 7.38 -2.13 -9.85
N ALA A 130 7.92 -2.49 -8.68
CA ALA A 130 7.55 -3.70 -7.92
C ALA A 130 7.78 -5.02 -8.68
N VAL A 131 8.65 -5.04 -9.70
CA VAL A 131 9.11 -6.24 -10.40
C VAL A 131 10.63 -6.34 -10.31
N THR A 132 11.16 -7.56 -10.36
CA THR A 132 12.60 -7.87 -10.24
C THR A 132 13.15 -8.57 -11.49
N VAL A 133 12.70 -8.10 -12.66
CA VAL A 133 13.11 -8.61 -13.98
C VAL A 133 13.87 -7.56 -14.79
N ALA A 134 14.59 -8.01 -15.82
CA ALA A 134 15.24 -7.13 -16.78
C ALA A 134 14.21 -6.31 -17.58
N SER A 135 14.61 -5.12 -18.06
CA SER A 135 13.69 -4.21 -18.76
C SER A 135 13.23 -4.71 -20.14
N ASP A 136 13.97 -5.64 -20.74
CA ASP A 136 13.61 -6.31 -21.99
C ASP A 136 12.78 -7.59 -21.78
N PHE A 137 12.42 -7.93 -20.53
CA PHE A 137 11.73 -9.17 -20.22
C PHE A 137 10.42 -9.36 -20.99
N CYS A 138 9.66 -8.28 -21.17
CA CYS A 138 8.34 -8.29 -21.81
C CYS A 138 8.40 -8.65 -23.31
N ILE A 139 9.48 -8.30 -24.01
CA ILE A 139 9.61 -8.51 -25.46
C ILE A 139 9.66 -9.99 -25.84
N LYS A 140 9.98 -10.88 -24.89
CA LYS A 140 10.00 -12.33 -25.12
C LYS A 140 8.64 -12.90 -25.51
N CYS A 141 7.55 -12.23 -25.11
CA CYS A 141 6.18 -12.55 -25.53
C CYS A 141 5.63 -11.57 -26.57
N HIS A 142 6.11 -10.33 -26.59
CA HIS A 142 5.67 -9.24 -27.48
C HIS A 142 6.65 -8.96 -28.63
N ALA A 143 7.35 -9.99 -29.12
CA ALA A 143 8.47 -9.82 -30.06
C ALA A 143 8.07 -9.12 -31.37
N ASP A 144 6.86 -9.40 -31.86
CA ASP A 144 6.38 -8.93 -33.16
C ASP A 144 5.49 -7.68 -33.04
N VAL A 145 5.48 -7.02 -31.88
CA VAL A 145 4.58 -5.88 -31.60
C VAL A 145 4.84 -4.70 -32.54
N ASP A 146 6.08 -4.50 -32.98
CA ASP A 146 6.48 -3.45 -33.91
C ASP A 146 6.03 -3.73 -35.36
N GLU A 147 5.83 -5.01 -35.70
CA GLU A 147 5.21 -5.46 -36.95
C GLU A 147 3.67 -5.34 -36.88
N GLU A 148 3.07 -5.81 -35.78
CA GLU A 148 1.62 -5.85 -35.59
C GLU A 148 1.01 -4.47 -35.27
N ARG A 149 1.81 -3.53 -34.78
CA ARG A 149 1.39 -2.17 -34.43
C ARG A 149 2.37 -1.17 -35.04
N PRO A 150 2.01 -0.51 -36.16
CA PRO A 150 2.87 0.49 -36.78
C PRO A 150 3.30 1.63 -35.84
N THR A 151 2.52 1.92 -34.80
CA THR A 151 2.86 2.88 -33.76
C THR A 151 4.03 2.44 -32.88
N HIS A 152 4.31 1.13 -32.79
CA HIS A 152 5.39 0.56 -31.98
C HIS A 152 6.71 0.40 -32.76
N LYS A 153 6.73 0.75 -34.04
CA LYS A 153 7.90 0.59 -34.90
C LYS A 153 9.07 1.45 -34.45
N GLY A 154 10.22 0.81 -34.22
CA GLY A 154 11.48 1.46 -33.88
C GLY A 154 11.71 1.73 -32.39
N PHE A 155 10.82 1.24 -31.50
CA PHE A 155 11.09 1.31 -30.07
C PHE A 155 12.18 0.34 -29.64
N ASN A 156 12.97 0.81 -28.67
CA ASN A 156 13.88 -0.04 -27.94
C ASN A 156 13.07 -0.98 -27.02
N THR A 157 13.51 -2.23 -26.88
CA THR A 157 12.93 -3.22 -25.97
C THR A 157 12.87 -2.75 -24.52
N LYS A 158 13.70 -1.78 -24.13
CA LYS A 158 13.68 -1.16 -22.79
C LYS A 158 12.53 -0.17 -22.58
N THR A 159 11.96 0.40 -23.64
CA THR A 159 10.93 1.44 -23.55
C THR A 159 9.62 0.88 -22.99
N CYS A 160 9.32 -0.40 -23.19
CA CYS A 160 8.10 -1.03 -22.70
C CYS A 160 7.96 -0.97 -21.17
N ALA A 161 9.07 -1.07 -20.44
CA ALA A 161 9.07 -1.03 -18.98
C ALA A 161 9.10 0.39 -18.39
N THR A 162 9.41 1.41 -19.21
CA THR A 162 9.69 2.78 -18.72
C THR A 162 8.90 3.87 -19.44
N GLY A 163 8.12 3.54 -20.47
CA GLY A 163 7.46 4.51 -21.33
C GLY A 163 6.18 5.10 -20.75
N GLY A 164 5.71 4.64 -19.59
CA GLY A 164 4.47 5.13 -18.98
C GLY A 164 3.22 4.88 -19.83
N CYS A 165 3.28 3.96 -20.80
CA CYS A 165 2.24 3.77 -21.80
C CYS A 165 1.23 2.69 -21.45
N HIS A 166 1.65 1.64 -20.74
CA HIS A 166 0.77 0.59 -20.21
C HIS A 166 1.50 -0.14 -19.07
N ASN A 167 0.73 -0.74 -18.18
CA ASN A 167 1.20 -1.59 -17.10
C ASN A 167 0.83 -3.05 -17.35
N TYR A 168 1.44 -3.96 -16.60
CA TYR A 168 1.08 -5.37 -16.67
C TYR A 168 -0.31 -5.62 -16.09
N HIS A 169 -0.54 -5.35 -14.81
CA HIS A 169 -1.84 -5.67 -14.19
C HIS A 169 -2.91 -4.61 -14.40
N ASP A 170 -2.59 -3.32 -14.19
CA ASP A 170 -3.56 -2.23 -14.14
C ASP A 170 -3.36 -1.23 -15.28
N ASN A 171 -4.18 -1.37 -16.32
CA ASN A 171 -4.21 -0.46 -17.46
C ASN A 171 -5.38 0.52 -17.40
N SER A 172 -6.06 0.66 -16.26
CA SER A 172 -7.32 1.41 -16.16
C SER A 172 -7.25 2.86 -16.64
N ALA A 173 -6.06 3.48 -16.63
CA ALA A 173 -5.81 4.84 -17.13
C ALA A 173 -4.99 4.92 -18.43
N LEU A 174 -4.54 3.77 -18.96
CA LEU A 174 -3.48 3.69 -19.98
C LEU A 174 -3.87 2.81 -21.17
N TYR A 175 -5.16 2.58 -21.40
CA TYR A 175 -5.65 1.88 -22.60
C TYR A 175 -6.16 2.86 -23.66
N GLU A 176 -6.04 2.47 -24.94
CA GLU A 176 -6.23 3.34 -26.10
C GLU A 176 -7.55 4.13 -26.07
N ASP A 177 -8.68 3.47 -25.83
CA ASP A 177 -9.98 4.15 -25.80
C ASP A 177 -10.07 5.21 -24.70
N PHE A 178 -9.46 4.98 -23.54
CA PHE A 178 -9.40 5.98 -22.46
C PHE A 178 -8.51 7.15 -22.82
N LEU A 179 -7.33 6.88 -23.39
CA LEU A 179 -6.42 7.93 -23.87
C LEU A 179 -7.13 8.81 -24.92
N MET A 180 -7.87 8.20 -25.83
CA MET A 180 -8.63 8.91 -26.87
C MET A 180 -9.83 9.67 -26.34
N LEU A 181 -10.53 9.14 -25.34
CA LEU A 181 -11.64 9.81 -24.67
C LEU A 181 -11.19 11.13 -24.02
N HIS A 182 -9.97 11.15 -23.47
CA HIS A 182 -9.42 12.26 -22.69
C HIS A 182 -8.42 13.13 -23.47
N LYS A 183 -8.33 12.94 -24.78
CA LYS A 183 -7.27 13.50 -25.63
C LYS A 183 -7.28 15.02 -25.81
N ASP A 184 -8.42 15.64 -25.51
CA ASP A 184 -8.68 17.09 -25.62
C ASP A 184 -9.00 17.71 -24.25
N ASP A 185 -8.75 16.97 -23.16
CA ASP A 185 -8.93 17.51 -21.81
C ASP A 185 -8.02 18.71 -21.57
N VAL A 186 -8.57 19.74 -20.92
CA VAL A 186 -7.79 20.90 -20.48
C VAL A 186 -6.98 20.56 -19.23
N ASP A 187 -5.83 21.20 -19.04
CA ASP A 187 -4.93 20.95 -17.90
C ASP A 187 -5.60 21.03 -16.54
N VAL A 188 -6.56 21.95 -16.38
CA VAL A 188 -7.38 22.10 -15.17
C VAL A 188 -8.85 22.02 -15.56
N SER A 189 -9.56 21.07 -14.96
CA SER A 189 -10.99 20.86 -15.15
C SER A 189 -11.78 22.14 -14.88
N LYS A 190 -12.91 22.29 -15.57
CA LYS A 190 -13.87 23.39 -15.33
C LYS A 190 -14.49 23.31 -13.93
N HIS A 191 -14.49 22.12 -13.31
CA HIS A 191 -15.02 21.87 -11.97
C HIS A 191 -14.01 21.05 -11.16
N PRO A 192 -12.89 21.67 -10.72
CA PRO A 192 -11.78 20.94 -10.12
C PRO A 192 -12.05 20.70 -8.63
N VAL A 193 -12.91 19.72 -8.34
CA VAL A 193 -13.25 19.30 -6.98
C VAL A 193 -13.15 17.79 -6.86
N VAL A 194 -12.60 17.32 -5.76
CA VAL A 194 -12.61 15.89 -5.40
C VAL A 194 -13.95 15.50 -4.80
N ASP A 195 -14.29 14.21 -4.87
CA ASP A 195 -15.52 13.69 -4.26
C ASP A 195 -15.55 13.98 -2.76
N MET A 196 -16.71 14.26 -2.19
CA MET A 196 -16.87 14.54 -0.77
C MET A 196 -17.42 13.30 -0.05
N LYS A 197 -16.91 13.04 1.16
CA LYS A 197 -17.44 11.97 2.01
C LYS A 197 -18.90 12.27 2.36
N ASN A 198 -19.74 11.24 2.35
CA ASN A 198 -21.16 11.32 2.65
C ASN A 198 -21.58 10.22 3.65
N SER A 199 -20.91 10.18 4.81
CA SER A 199 -21.11 9.16 5.85
C SER A 199 -22.56 9.09 6.38
N GLU A 200 -23.34 10.14 6.21
CA GLU A 200 -24.77 10.18 6.51
C GLU A 200 -25.57 9.13 5.73
N VAL A 201 -25.15 8.77 4.51
CA VAL A 201 -25.81 7.73 3.70
C VAL A 201 -25.79 6.39 4.41
N TRP A 202 -24.68 6.05 5.06
CA TRP A 202 -24.54 4.82 5.85
C TRP A 202 -25.33 4.88 7.16
N MET A 203 -25.31 6.02 7.85
CA MET A 203 -26.07 6.21 9.09
C MET A 203 -27.58 6.08 8.85
N ASP A 204 -28.09 6.66 7.76
CA ASP A 204 -29.49 6.53 7.32
C ASP A 204 -29.85 5.05 7.04
N ALA A 205 -28.97 4.31 6.36
CA ALA A 205 -29.19 2.91 6.03
C ALA A 205 -29.28 2.01 7.28
N LEU A 206 -28.57 2.36 8.35
CA LEU A 206 -28.65 1.62 9.62
C LEU A 206 -29.97 1.83 10.38
N GLN A 207 -30.80 2.81 10.01
CA GLN A 207 -32.06 3.15 10.68
C GLN A 207 -31.94 3.29 12.21
N LYS A 208 -30.78 3.66 12.72
CA LYS A 208 -30.55 3.86 14.16
C LYS A 208 -30.89 5.29 14.53
N GLU A 209 -31.78 5.49 15.49
CA GLU A 209 -31.92 6.77 16.16
C GLU A 209 -30.64 7.06 16.95
N VAL A 210 -29.88 8.03 16.47
CA VAL A 210 -28.63 8.44 17.11
C VAL A 210 -28.85 9.73 17.87
N LYS A 211 -28.59 9.68 19.18
CA LYS A 211 -28.61 10.86 20.05
C LYS A 211 -27.18 11.34 20.28
N ALA A 212 -26.89 12.58 19.89
CA ALA A 212 -25.64 13.24 20.25
C ALA A 212 -25.51 13.37 21.78
N LEU A 213 -24.33 13.02 22.30
CA LEU A 213 -24.01 13.06 23.72
C LEU A 213 -23.30 14.37 24.08
N ASN A 214 -23.55 14.85 25.30
CA ASN A 214 -22.90 16.01 25.89
C ASN A 214 -21.96 15.60 27.02
N ILE A 215 -21.20 16.55 27.57
CA ILE A 215 -20.25 16.30 28.66
C ILE A 215 -20.90 15.67 29.91
N THR A 216 -22.17 15.96 30.15
CA THR A 216 -22.94 15.40 31.28
C THR A 216 -23.35 13.94 31.07
N ASP A 217 -23.30 13.45 29.83
CA ASP A 217 -23.69 12.07 29.49
C ASP A 217 -22.52 11.09 29.63
N MET A 218 -21.29 11.55 29.90
CA MET A 218 -20.10 10.70 29.99
C MET A 218 -20.28 9.52 30.96
N ASP A 219 -20.07 8.29 30.47
CA ASP A 219 -20.26 7.07 31.26
C ASP A 219 -18.94 6.48 31.81
N ALA A 220 -17.93 7.33 32.04
CA ALA A 220 -16.62 6.96 32.56
C ALA A 220 -16.52 7.04 34.10
N ASN A 221 -17.57 6.61 34.81
CA ASN A 221 -17.69 6.69 36.27
C ASN A 221 -16.67 5.83 37.07
N TYR A 222 -15.78 5.11 36.38
CA TYR A 222 -14.71 4.29 36.94
C TYR A 222 -13.35 4.97 36.94
N VAL A 223 -13.24 6.14 36.30
CA VAL A 223 -12.01 6.92 36.24
C VAL A 223 -12.08 8.01 37.30
N GLU A 224 -11.22 7.93 38.31
CA GLU A 224 -11.21 8.91 39.43
C GLU A 224 -10.99 10.34 38.95
N HIS A 225 -10.18 10.53 37.91
CA HIS A 225 -9.91 11.84 37.31
C HIS A 225 -9.77 11.73 35.80
N ILE A 226 -10.67 12.39 35.08
CA ILE A 226 -10.60 12.55 33.63
C ILE A 226 -10.02 13.93 33.34
N ASP A 227 -8.88 13.96 32.64
CA ASP A 227 -8.29 15.20 32.14
C ASP A 227 -9.34 16.00 31.36
N SER A 228 -9.48 17.29 31.63
CA SER A 228 -10.47 18.16 30.98
C SER A 228 -10.29 18.22 29.46
N LYS A 229 -9.08 17.99 28.96
CA LYS A 229 -8.81 17.87 27.53
C LYS A 229 -9.45 16.61 26.94
N ILE A 230 -9.47 15.49 27.66
CA ILE A 230 -10.06 14.23 27.17
C ILE A 230 -11.57 14.40 27.02
N SER A 231 -12.24 14.96 28.02
CA SER A 231 -13.69 15.19 27.97
C SER A 231 -14.08 16.20 26.89
N HIS A 232 -13.29 17.27 26.73
CA HIS A 232 -13.49 18.25 25.66
C HIS A 232 -13.28 17.65 24.27
N ASP A 233 -12.16 16.94 24.05
CA ASP A 233 -11.88 16.28 22.78
C ASP A 233 -12.99 15.28 22.42
N TRP A 234 -13.46 14.50 23.40
CA TRP A 234 -14.52 13.50 23.18
C TRP A 234 -15.86 14.15 22.81
N VAL A 235 -16.32 15.16 23.55
CA VAL A 235 -17.65 15.76 23.31
C VAL A 235 -17.74 16.44 21.93
N GLU A 236 -16.64 16.96 21.41
CA GLU A 236 -16.57 17.58 20.08
C GLU A 236 -16.42 16.56 18.94
N SER A 237 -16.06 15.31 19.27
CA SER A 237 -15.77 14.26 18.30
C SER A 237 -17.02 13.77 17.56
N SER A 238 -16.80 13.16 16.39
CA SER A 238 -17.88 12.46 15.68
C SER A 238 -18.44 11.28 16.47
N HIS A 239 -17.67 10.69 17.40
CA HIS A 239 -18.14 9.60 18.25
C HIS A 239 -19.23 10.06 19.23
N ALA A 240 -19.01 11.16 19.95
CA ALA A 240 -20.04 11.70 20.86
C ALA A 240 -21.29 12.14 20.09
N LYS A 241 -21.11 12.78 18.91
CA LYS A 241 -22.23 13.11 18.00
C LYS A 241 -22.97 11.87 17.51
N ALA A 242 -22.26 10.75 17.37
CA ALA A 242 -22.80 9.47 16.96
C ALA A 242 -23.33 8.61 18.14
N GLY A 243 -23.44 9.14 19.36
CA GLY A 243 -23.94 8.39 20.51
C GLY A 243 -22.93 7.43 21.15
N VAL A 244 -21.66 7.47 20.76
CA VAL A 244 -20.61 6.57 21.25
C VAL A 244 -19.96 7.17 22.51
N ASN A 245 -20.23 6.53 23.64
CA ASN A 245 -19.73 6.94 24.97
C ASN A 245 -18.44 6.21 25.36
N CYS A 246 -17.85 6.56 26.51
CA CYS A 246 -16.56 6.05 26.94
C CYS A 246 -16.51 4.52 27.07
N LYS A 247 -17.55 3.90 27.65
CA LYS A 247 -17.64 2.43 27.79
C LYS A 247 -17.67 1.71 26.45
N ALA A 248 -18.21 2.35 25.41
CA ALA A 248 -18.25 1.77 24.07
C ALA A 248 -16.87 1.61 23.43
N CYS A 249 -15.81 2.16 24.03
CA CYS A 249 -14.42 1.90 23.64
C CYS A 249 -13.64 1.19 24.75
N HIS A 250 -13.79 1.66 25.98
CA HIS A 250 -12.96 1.20 27.10
C HIS A 250 -13.48 -0.08 27.76
N GLN A 251 -14.73 -0.49 27.51
CA GLN A 251 -15.37 -1.63 28.17
C GLN A 251 -15.99 -2.62 27.17
N VAL A 252 -15.41 -2.73 25.98
CA VAL A 252 -15.88 -3.63 24.92
C VAL A 252 -15.35 -5.05 25.15
N LYS A 253 -16.21 -6.05 24.86
CA LYS A 253 -15.79 -7.45 24.82
C LYS A 253 -15.09 -7.69 23.49
N THR A 254 -13.83 -8.05 23.53
CA THR A 254 -13.07 -8.43 22.35
C THR A 254 -12.30 -9.71 22.63
N GLU A 255 -11.62 -10.25 21.62
CA GLU A 255 -10.70 -11.38 21.83
C GLU A 255 -9.60 -11.04 22.84
N SER A 256 -9.16 -9.78 22.88
CA SER A 256 -8.16 -9.29 23.83
C SER A 256 -8.72 -8.94 25.23
N ASN A 257 -10.05 -8.80 25.37
CA ASN A 257 -10.74 -8.42 26.60
C ASN A 257 -12.04 -9.21 26.81
N LEU A 258 -11.92 -10.48 27.22
CA LEU A 258 -13.06 -11.40 27.36
C LEU A 258 -14.07 -11.00 28.45
N GLU A 259 -13.64 -10.23 29.45
CA GLU A 259 -14.43 -9.92 30.66
C GLU A 259 -15.09 -8.54 30.65
N GLN A 260 -15.03 -7.78 29.55
CA GLN A 260 -15.58 -6.41 29.47
C GLN A 260 -15.15 -5.54 30.66
N LYS A 261 -13.87 -5.62 31.05
CA LYS A 261 -13.30 -4.72 32.05
C LYS A 261 -12.83 -3.44 31.39
N TRP A 262 -12.83 -2.35 32.15
CA TRP A 262 -12.32 -1.06 31.68
C TRP A 262 -10.83 -1.16 31.31
N GLN A 263 -10.48 -0.72 30.11
CA GLN A 263 -9.12 -0.72 29.58
C GLN A 263 -8.65 0.71 29.28
N ASN A 264 -7.58 1.18 29.92
CA ASN A 264 -7.03 2.52 29.62
C ASN A 264 -6.36 2.61 28.24
N LYS A 265 -5.93 1.47 27.68
CA LYS A 265 -5.39 1.37 26.33
C LYS A 265 -6.34 0.55 25.48
N VAL A 266 -6.91 1.19 24.46
CA VAL A 266 -7.86 0.57 23.55
C VAL A 266 -7.09 -0.02 22.37
N GLY A 267 -7.30 -1.32 22.13
CA GLY A 267 -6.75 -2.01 20.96
C GLY A 267 -7.52 -1.68 19.69
N MET A 268 -6.92 -1.98 18.54
CA MET A 268 -7.55 -1.79 17.22
C MET A 268 -8.78 -2.68 17.03
N ASP A 269 -8.82 -3.84 17.70
CA ASP A 269 -9.95 -4.77 17.73
C ASP A 269 -11.25 -4.11 18.19
N VAL A 270 -11.18 -3.13 19.08
CA VAL A 270 -12.34 -2.31 19.48
C VAL A 270 -12.83 -1.46 18.31
N CYS A 271 -11.92 -0.81 17.57
CA CYS A 271 -12.26 0.00 16.40
C CYS A 271 -12.93 -0.85 15.31
N MET A 272 -12.44 -2.07 15.09
CA MET A 272 -12.94 -3.01 14.07
C MET A 272 -14.41 -3.41 14.28
N THR A 273 -14.95 -3.26 15.50
CA THR A 273 -16.37 -3.54 15.75
C THR A 273 -17.31 -2.59 14.98
N CYS A 274 -16.83 -1.40 14.61
CA CYS A 274 -17.57 -0.40 13.81
C CYS A 274 -16.87 -0.03 12.50
N HIS A 275 -15.53 -0.11 12.45
CA HIS A 275 -14.67 0.35 11.35
C HIS A 275 -13.89 -0.81 10.71
N ALA A 276 -14.54 -1.95 10.48
CA ALA A 276 -13.89 -3.13 9.92
C ALA A 276 -13.25 -2.83 8.56
N ARG A 277 -13.96 -2.12 7.67
CA ARG A 277 -13.49 -1.77 6.32
C ARG A 277 -12.25 -0.85 6.37
N GLU A 278 -12.24 0.16 7.23
CA GLU A 278 -11.07 1.03 7.40
C GLU A 278 -9.89 0.27 8.02
N ALA A 279 -10.16 -0.64 8.96
CA ALA A 279 -9.13 -1.47 9.57
C ALA A 279 -8.52 -2.45 8.55
N ASP A 280 -9.33 -3.09 7.71
CA ASP A 280 -8.88 -3.98 6.65
C ASP A 280 -7.95 -3.23 5.67
N GLY A 281 -8.39 -2.05 5.19
CA GLY A 281 -7.57 -1.21 4.32
C GLY A 281 -6.25 -0.79 4.99
N PHE A 282 -6.29 -0.37 6.27
CA PHE A 282 -5.07 -0.04 7.02
C PHE A 282 -4.12 -1.23 7.13
N LEU A 283 -4.66 -2.42 7.41
CA LEU A 283 -3.92 -3.67 7.55
C LEU A 283 -3.34 -4.19 6.24
N ASP A 284 -3.94 -3.87 5.10
CA ASP A 284 -3.41 -4.20 3.77
C ASP A 284 -2.32 -3.25 3.30
N GLY A 285 -2.28 -2.04 3.83
CA GLY A 285 -1.25 -1.07 3.52
C GLY A 285 0.06 -1.31 4.28
N LYS A 286 1.16 -0.72 3.80
CA LYS A 286 2.47 -0.69 4.49
C LYS A 286 2.44 -0.08 5.90
N HIS A 287 1.33 0.51 6.32
CA HIS A 287 1.17 1.05 7.68
C HIS A 287 0.68 -0.02 8.67
N GLY A 288 -0.18 -0.95 8.24
CA GLY A 288 -0.73 -2.01 9.09
C GLY A 288 -0.25 -3.42 8.74
N MET A 289 0.43 -3.63 7.60
CA MET A 289 0.77 -4.99 7.12
C MET A 289 1.53 -5.84 8.14
N ARG A 290 2.38 -5.23 8.98
CA ARG A 290 3.06 -5.96 10.06
C ARG A 290 2.08 -6.56 11.06
N ILE A 291 1.08 -5.77 11.47
CA ILE A 291 0.04 -6.20 12.41
C ILE A 291 -0.78 -7.33 11.78
N LYS A 292 -1.13 -7.21 10.49
CA LYS A 292 -1.85 -8.26 9.75
C LYS A 292 -1.10 -9.60 9.75
N GLN A 293 0.24 -9.54 9.74
CA GLN A 293 1.12 -10.71 9.79
C GLN A 293 1.51 -11.14 11.22
N GLY A 294 0.82 -10.65 12.25
CA GLY A 294 1.09 -11.00 13.66
C GLY A 294 2.36 -10.39 14.24
N LEU A 295 3.01 -9.46 13.53
CA LEU A 295 4.20 -8.77 13.97
C LEU A 295 3.86 -7.50 14.75
N THR A 296 4.87 -6.97 15.45
CA THR A 296 4.75 -5.66 16.12
C THR A 296 4.40 -4.54 15.13
N PRO A 297 3.63 -3.51 15.56
CA PRO A 297 3.29 -2.37 14.71
C PRO A 297 4.48 -1.75 14.00
N MET A 298 4.22 -1.19 12.82
CA MET A 298 5.23 -0.45 12.07
C MET A 298 5.71 0.76 12.89
N THR A 299 6.99 1.06 12.79
CA THR A 299 7.65 2.21 13.39
C THR A 299 8.44 2.96 12.31
N PRO A 300 8.52 4.30 12.33
CA PRO A 300 9.17 5.07 11.26
C PRO A 300 10.64 4.70 10.99
N ASP A 301 11.39 4.20 11.98
CA ASP A 301 12.78 3.74 11.81
C ASP A 301 12.93 2.50 10.92
N LYS A 302 11.89 1.67 10.81
CA LYS A 302 11.85 0.51 9.91
C LYS A 302 11.55 0.91 8.47
N ALA A 303 11.16 2.15 8.21
CA ALA A 303 10.81 2.60 6.87
C ALA A 303 12.06 2.83 6.02
N ARG A 304 11.97 2.46 4.74
CA ARG A 304 13.03 2.74 3.73
C ARG A 304 12.83 4.11 3.05
N LEU A 305 12.46 5.13 3.82
CA LEU A 305 12.29 6.52 3.38
C LEU A 305 12.84 7.48 4.45
N PRO A 306 13.21 8.73 4.09
CA PRO A 306 13.56 9.74 5.08
C PRO A 306 12.40 10.02 6.04
N MET A 307 12.59 9.66 7.31
CA MET A 307 11.61 9.88 8.39
C MET A 307 12.15 10.85 9.43
N ASN A 308 11.23 11.45 10.19
CA ASN A 308 11.56 12.29 11.32
C ASN A 308 12.19 11.44 12.45
N PRO A 309 13.43 11.72 12.87
CA PRO A 309 14.11 10.95 13.92
C PRO A 309 13.35 10.90 15.25
N MET A 310 12.61 11.96 15.59
CA MET A 310 11.81 12.00 16.82
C MET A 310 10.61 11.04 16.79
N ALA A 311 10.20 10.60 15.61
CA ALA A 311 9.08 9.67 15.44
C ALA A 311 9.53 8.19 15.42
N HIS A 312 10.83 7.90 15.36
CA HIS A 312 11.38 6.54 15.15
C HIS A 312 10.80 5.47 16.07
N GLY A 313 10.63 5.75 17.37
CA GLY A 313 10.08 4.78 18.32
C GLY A 313 8.54 4.70 18.37
N SER A 314 7.83 5.51 17.58
CA SER A 314 6.37 5.62 17.67
C SER A 314 5.70 4.48 16.90
N GLN A 315 4.93 3.66 17.62
CA GLN A 315 4.13 2.60 16.99
C GLN A 315 2.97 3.19 16.20
N LEU A 316 2.81 2.70 14.97
CA LEU A 316 1.74 3.12 14.07
C LEU A 316 0.45 2.33 14.34
N THR A 317 -0.63 3.07 14.65
CA THR A 317 -1.97 2.56 14.96
C THR A 317 -3.00 3.50 14.34
N CYS A 318 -4.30 3.18 14.44
CA CYS A 318 -5.38 4.09 14.03
C CYS A 318 -5.24 5.49 14.66
N MET A 319 -4.79 5.57 15.91
CA MET A 319 -4.66 6.82 16.65
C MET A 319 -3.43 7.65 16.24
N SER A 320 -2.52 7.10 15.43
CA SER A 320 -1.34 7.82 14.98
C SER A 320 -1.67 8.92 13.96
N CYS A 321 -2.73 8.72 13.16
CA CYS A 321 -3.20 9.69 12.17
C CYS A 321 -4.28 10.60 12.76
N HIS A 322 -5.32 10.01 13.36
CA HIS A 322 -6.41 10.74 14.03
C HIS A 322 -6.40 10.41 15.52
N ALA A 323 -5.69 11.23 16.29
CA ALA A 323 -5.46 10.98 17.72
C ALA A 323 -6.76 10.95 18.54
N SER A 324 -6.80 10.06 19.52
CA SER A 324 -7.81 10.08 20.58
C SER A 324 -7.65 11.36 21.42
N HIS A 325 -8.72 11.97 21.93
CA HIS A 325 -10.12 11.55 21.85
C HIS A 325 -10.94 12.38 20.85
N SER A 326 -10.28 13.24 20.05
CA SER A 326 -10.97 14.10 19.08
C SER A 326 -11.23 13.40 17.74
N PHE A 327 -10.35 12.46 17.36
CA PHE A 327 -10.39 11.74 16.09
C PHE A 327 -10.51 12.68 14.87
N ALA A 328 -9.88 13.85 14.95
CA ALA A 328 -10.04 14.93 13.98
C ALA A 328 -9.50 14.58 12.59
N PRO A 329 -10.35 14.44 11.55
CA PRO A 329 -9.92 14.03 10.21
C PRO A 329 -9.07 15.09 9.51
N GLN A 330 -9.27 16.37 9.79
CA GLN A 330 -8.47 17.47 9.20
C GLN A 330 -7.00 17.36 9.61
N LYS A 331 -6.74 16.98 10.87
CA LYS A 331 -5.38 16.76 11.37
C LYS A 331 -4.73 15.53 10.73
N ALA A 332 -5.52 14.46 10.56
CA ALA A 332 -5.09 13.24 9.89
C ALA A 332 -4.76 13.46 8.40
N ALA A 333 -5.39 14.44 7.75
CA ALA A 333 -5.21 14.70 6.34
C ALA A 333 -3.84 15.27 5.94
N VAL A 334 -3.14 15.95 6.86
CA VAL A 334 -1.84 16.60 6.59
C VAL A 334 -0.88 16.48 7.77
N GLU A 335 -1.24 17.05 8.92
CA GLU A 335 -0.30 17.27 10.02
C GLU A 335 0.27 15.96 10.56
N SER A 336 -0.57 14.94 10.72
CA SER A 336 -0.12 13.65 11.25
C SER A 336 0.82 12.91 10.29
N CYS A 337 0.66 13.09 8.97
CA CYS A 337 1.59 12.57 7.98
C CYS A 337 2.98 13.22 8.16
N LEU A 338 3.01 14.55 8.24
CA LEU A 338 4.25 15.34 8.36
C LEU A 338 4.96 15.20 9.72
N LYS A 339 4.31 14.62 10.74
CA LYS A 339 5.01 14.24 11.98
C LYS A 339 6.05 13.15 11.76
N CYS A 340 5.80 12.23 10.83
CA CYS A 340 6.68 11.10 10.54
C CYS A 340 7.42 11.28 9.21
N HIS A 341 6.73 11.65 8.14
CA HIS A 341 7.31 11.79 6.81
C HIS A 341 8.13 13.07 6.68
N ALA A 342 9.42 12.93 6.44
CA ALA A 342 10.38 14.04 6.35
C ALA A 342 11.21 14.00 5.06
N ASP A 343 10.70 13.34 4.02
CA ASP A 343 11.31 13.33 2.70
C ASP A 343 11.10 14.67 1.96
N VAL A 344 11.85 14.87 0.88
CA VAL A 344 11.84 16.14 0.12
C VAL A 344 10.43 16.45 -0.40
N HIS A 345 9.70 15.45 -0.88
CA HIS A 345 8.34 15.60 -1.40
C HIS A 345 7.37 16.04 -0.30
N SER A 346 7.39 15.37 0.86
CA SER A 346 6.49 15.72 1.98
C SER A 346 6.77 17.12 2.52
N GLN A 347 8.05 17.50 2.65
CA GLN A 347 8.45 18.82 3.16
C GLN A 347 8.10 19.97 2.22
N ASN A 348 7.95 19.70 0.92
CA ASN A 348 7.53 20.69 -0.05
C ASN A 348 6.02 20.88 -0.14
N TYR A 349 5.19 20.00 0.41
CA TYR A 349 3.72 20.09 0.32
C TYR A 349 3.17 21.47 0.73
N LYS A 350 3.63 22.03 1.84
CA LYS A 350 3.16 23.35 2.33
C LYS A 350 3.49 24.53 1.41
N LYS A 351 4.38 24.34 0.42
CA LYS A 351 4.72 25.35 -0.59
C LYS A 351 3.91 25.18 -1.88
N SER A 352 3.13 24.11 -1.99
CA SER A 352 2.35 23.79 -3.18
C SER A 352 1.05 24.60 -3.26
N LYS A 353 0.51 24.73 -4.48
CA LYS A 353 -0.83 25.28 -4.71
C LYS A 353 -1.92 24.41 -4.09
N HIS A 354 -1.72 23.08 -4.04
CA HIS A 354 -2.63 22.15 -3.40
C HIS A 354 -2.83 22.45 -1.91
N PHE A 355 -1.74 22.73 -1.19
CA PHE A 355 -1.83 23.15 0.20
C PHE A 355 -2.55 24.49 0.35
N GLY A 356 -2.28 25.46 -0.52
CA GLY A 356 -2.98 26.75 -0.52
C GLY A 356 -4.50 26.56 -0.64
N LEU A 357 -4.95 25.79 -1.62
CA LEU A 357 -6.37 25.47 -1.81
C LEU A 357 -6.96 24.67 -0.64
N TRP A 358 -6.21 23.70 -0.10
CA TRP A 358 -6.64 22.96 1.09
C TRP A 358 -6.80 23.85 2.31
N HIS A 359 -5.88 24.80 2.51
CA HIS A 359 -5.95 25.76 3.60
C HIS A 359 -7.16 26.68 3.48
N GLU A 360 -7.44 27.20 2.28
CA GLU A 360 -8.65 28.00 2.02
C GLU A 360 -9.94 27.19 2.21
N GLU A 361 -9.96 25.91 1.78
CA GLU A 361 -11.11 25.02 1.98
C GLU A 361 -11.40 24.80 3.47
N ILE A 362 -10.41 24.40 4.26
CA ILE A 362 -10.62 24.12 5.69
C ILE A 362 -10.90 25.39 6.51
N SER A 363 -10.54 26.56 5.98
CA SER A 363 -10.85 27.87 6.58
C SER A 363 -12.23 28.38 6.20
N GLY A 364 -12.96 27.67 5.32
CA GLY A 364 -14.29 28.07 4.85
C GLY A 364 -14.31 29.12 3.74
N ASN A 365 -13.15 29.44 3.15
CA ASN A 365 -13.00 30.46 2.11
C ASN A 365 -13.07 29.89 0.69
N ALA A 366 -12.94 28.56 0.53
CA ALA A 366 -13.06 27.88 -0.75
C ALA A 366 -14.14 26.80 -0.72
N LYS A 367 -14.55 26.33 -1.90
CA LYS A 367 -15.56 25.27 -2.04
C LYS A 367 -15.06 23.97 -1.42
N PRO A 368 -15.92 23.19 -0.73
CA PRO A 368 -15.57 21.84 -0.30
C PRO A 368 -15.05 20.99 -1.46
N GLY A 369 -13.97 20.25 -1.24
CA GLY A 369 -13.31 19.42 -2.23
C GLY A 369 -12.37 20.14 -3.20
N SER A 370 -12.19 21.47 -3.09
CA SER A 370 -11.24 22.19 -3.95
C SER A 370 -9.78 22.04 -3.54
N GLY A 371 -9.54 21.64 -2.29
CA GLY A 371 -8.24 21.40 -1.72
C GLY A 371 -7.78 19.95 -1.81
N VAL A 372 -6.47 19.77 -1.98
CA VAL A 372 -5.83 18.46 -2.05
C VAL A 372 -4.84 18.33 -0.91
N SER A 373 -5.08 17.36 -0.02
CA SER A 373 -4.25 17.04 1.14
C SER A 373 -3.33 15.84 0.90
N CYS A 374 -2.43 15.54 1.84
CA CYS A 374 -1.65 14.31 1.79
C CYS A 374 -2.57 13.08 1.71
N ALA A 375 -3.62 13.05 2.55
CA ALA A 375 -4.62 11.99 2.49
C ALA A 375 -5.40 11.98 1.17
N THR A 376 -5.70 13.13 0.57
CA THR A 376 -6.41 13.16 -0.73
C THR A 376 -5.64 12.42 -1.83
N CYS A 377 -4.31 12.55 -1.88
CA CYS A 377 -3.49 11.85 -2.86
C CYS A 377 -3.17 10.40 -2.49
N HIS A 378 -2.75 10.16 -1.24
CA HIS A 378 -2.24 8.86 -0.82
C HIS A 378 -3.33 7.90 -0.33
N MET A 379 -4.50 8.42 0.01
CA MET A 379 -5.65 7.71 0.59
C MET A 379 -6.92 8.25 -0.09
N PRO A 380 -7.07 8.06 -1.42
CA PRO A 380 -8.09 8.72 -2.20
C PRO A 380 -9.49 8.38 -1.70
N ARG A 381 -10.43 9.27 -2.01
CA ARG A 381 -11.84 8.98 -1.76
C ARG A 381 -12.35 8.06 -2.86
N VAL A 382 -12.97 6.96 -2.47
CA VAL A 382 -13.50 5.94 -3.37
C VAL A 382 -15.02 5.94 -3.29
N VAL A 383 -15.65 5.93 -4.47
CA VAL A 383 -17.10 5.79 -4.61
C VAL A 383 -17.42 4.31 -4.63
N ILE A 384 -18.29 3.88 -3.73
CA ILE A 384 -18.78 2.51 -3.67
C ILE A 384 -20.04 2.44 -4.52
N GLU A 385 -19.91 1.88 -5.72
CA GLU A 385 -20.98 1.85 -6.72
C GLU A 385 -22.04 0.77 -6.46
N GLU A 386 -21.68 -0.30 -5.74
CA GLU A 386 -22.51 -1.49 -5.51
C GLU A 386 -22.58 -1.84 -4.02
N ASP A 387 -23.51 -1.23 -3.28
CA ASP A 387 -23.97 -1.79 -2.02
C ASP A 387 -25.50 -1.85 -2.07
N GLU A 388 -26.03 -3.06 -2.33
CA GLU A 388 -27.48 -3.30 -2.40
C GLU A 388 -28.19 -2.87 -1.09
N SER A 389 -27.46 -2.81 0.04
CA SER A 389 -27.99 -2.31 1.31
C SER A 389 -28.22 -0.81 1.35
N LEU A 390 -27.64 -0.03 0.42
CA LEU A 390 -27.75 1.42 0.37
C LEU A 390 -28.89 1.94 -0.53
N SER A 391 -29.81 1.06 -0.95
CA SER A 391 -31.03 1.46 -1.71
C SER A 391 -30.74 2.33 -2.95
N GLY A 392 -29.64 2.05 -3.66
CA GLY A 392 -29.22 2.81 -4.85
C GLY A 392 -28.53 4.14 -4.58
N LYS A 393 -28.18 4.45 -3.33
CA LYS A 393 -27.29 5.58 -2.99
C LYS A 393 -25.82 5.13 -3.04
N HIS A 394 -24.95 5.99 -3.56
CA HIS A 394 -23.50 5.75 -3.56
C HIS A 394 -22.85 6.31 -2.29
N GLU A 395 -22.02 5.50 -1.63
CA GLU A 395 -21.21 5.93 -0.50
C GLU A 395 -19.82 6.34 -0.97
N VAL A 396 -19.30 7.45 -0.45
CA VAL A 396 -17.95 7.95 -0.68
C VAL A 396 -17.17 7.83 0.62
N ARG A 397 -16.13 6.98 0.61
CA ARG A 397 -15.25 6.74 1.76
C ARG A 397 -13.80 7.02 1.43
N VAL A 398 -12.96 7.04 2.46
CA VAL A 398 -11.51 7.18 2.30
C VAL A 398 -10.87 5.80 2.24
N GLU A 399 -10.04 5.56 1.24
CA GLU A 399 -9.18 4.38 1.17
C GLU A 399 -8.14 4.41 2.30
N HIS A 400 -8.08 3.37 3.12
CA HIS A 400 -7.13 3.28 4.23
C HIS A 400 -5.87 2.48 3.89
N ASN A 401 -5.85 1.80 2.74
CA ASN A 401 -4.66 1.20 2.15
C ASN A 401 -3.89 2.24 1.35
N GLN A 402 -3.01 3.00 2.02
CA GLN A 402 -2.18 3.99 1.34
C GLN A 402 -1.28 3.40 0.23
N SER A 403 -1.00 2.10 0.26
CA SER A 403 -0.12 1.45 -0.72
C SER A 403 -0.85 1.09 -2.01
N LEU A 404 -2.19 1.03 -1.98
CA LEU A 404 -3.01 0.67 -3.12
C LEU A 404 -2.85 1.66 -4.29
N ASN A 405 -2.70 2.95 -3.98
CA ASN A 405 -2.78 4.04 -4.97
C ASN A 405 -1.41 4.56 -5.46
N LEU A 406 -0.29 4.03 -4.95
CA LEU A 406 1.02 4.72 -5.08
C LEU A 406 2.04 4.02 -5.97
N ARG A 407 1.90 2.73 -6.23
CA ARG A 407 2.85 1.98 -7.04
C ARG A 407 2.16 1.06 -8.06
N PRO A 408 2.39 1.28 -9.38
CA PRO A 408 3.07 2.44 -9.94
C PRO A 408 2.22 3.73 -9.74
N ASN A 409 2.79 4.92 -9.92
CA ASN A 409 2.13 6.17 -9.49
C ASN A 409 0.95 6.57 -10.37
N GLU A 410 0.83 6.00 -11.57
CA GLU A 410 -0.28 6.18 -12.51
C GLU A 410 -1.62 5.67 -11.94
N LYS A 411 -1.59 4.85 -10.88
CA LYS A 411 -2.80 4.50 -10.13
C LYS A 411 -3.54 5.72 -9.57
N MET A 412 -2.83 6.81 -9.30
CA MET A 412 -3.43 8.07 -8.85
C MET A 412 -4.26 8.77 -9.94
N VAL A 413 -4.07 8.44 -11.23
CA VAL A 413 -4.68 9.17 -12.34
C VAL A 413 -6.19 9.29 -12.17
N ARG A 414 -6.90 8.16 -12.01
CA ARG A 414 -8.37 8.14 -11.95
C ARG A 414 -8.91 8.53 -10.58
N GLY A 415 -8.27 8.03 -9.51
CA GLY A 415 -8.74 8.22 -8.14
C GLY A 415 -8.48 9.61 -7.57
N VAL A 416 -7.51 10.35 -8.12
CA VAL A 416 -7.04 11.63 -7.57
C VAL A 416 -7.01 12.71 -8.64
N CYS A 417 -6.14 12.54 -9.65
CA CYS A 417 -5.70 13.65 -10.50
C CYS A 417 -6.81 14.10 -11.46
N LEU A 418 -7.50 13.16 -12.11
CA LEU A 418 -8.56 13.44 -13.07
C LEU A 418 -9.83 14.09 -12.47
N LYS A 419 -9.91 14.17 -11.14
CA LYS A 419 -10.96 14.97 -10.48
C LYS A 419 -10.76 16.47 -10.74
N CYS A 420 -9.52 16.90 -10.96
CA CYS A 420 -9.16 18.30 -11.09
C CYS A 420 -8.37 18.64 -12.36
N HIS A 421 -7.73 17.66 -12.99
CA HIS A 421 -6.80 17.86 -14.09
C HIS A 421 -7.14 17.03 -15.32
N GLY A 422 -6.71 17.48 -16.50
CA GLY A 422 -6.78 16.68 -17.72
C GLY A 422 -5.77 15.52 -17.72
N LEU A 423 -6.03 14.51 -18.55
CA LEU A 423 -5.20 13.30 -18.59
C LEU A 423 -3.76 13.57 -19.02
N GLN A 424 -3.54 14.34 -20.11
CA GLN A 424 -2.18 14.63 -20.58
C GLN A 424 -1.35 15.32 -19.49
N PHE A 425 -1.89 16.39 -18.90
CA PHE A 425 -1.24 17.10 -17.80
C PHE A 425 -0.90 16.18 -16.63
N THR A 426 -1.82 15.26 -16.30
CA THR A 426 -1.63 14.28 -15.23
C THR A 426 -0.49 13.31 -15.54
N LEU A 427 -0.46 12.72 -16.74
CA LEU A 427 0.60 11.77 -17.13
C LEU A 427 1.97 12.46 -17.15
N ASP A 428 2.04 13.66 -17.72
CA ASP A 428 3.24 14.50 -17.75
C ASP A 428 3.74 14.81 -16.33
N ALA A 429 2.81 15.14 -15.42
CA ALA A 429 3.13 15.44 -14.03
C ALA A 429 3.62 14.22 -13.24
N LEU A 430 3.02 13.04 -13.47
CA LEU A 430 3.40 11.80 -12.80
C LEU A 430 4.71 11.20 -13.36
N ALA A 431 5.08 11.51 -14.60
CA ALA A 431 6.37 11.13 -15.17
C ALA A 431 7.53 12.06 -14.72
N ASP A 432 7.24 13.30 -14.33
CA ASP A 432 8.25 14.27 -13.92
C ASP A 432 8.68 14.09 -12.45
N LYS A 433 9.76 13.34 -12.23
CA LYS A 433 10.32 13.11 -10.89
C LYS A 433 10.64 14.41 -10.14
N LYS A 434 11.13 15.46 -10.81
CA LYS A 434 11.47 16.73 -10.14
C LYS A 434 10.20 17.44 -9.66
N LEU A 435 9.14 17.35 -10.46
CA LEU A 435 7.83 17.86 -10.09
C LEU A 435 7.24 17.07 -8.90
N ILE A 436 7.37 15.74 -8.90
CA ILE A 436 6.99 14.92 -7.73
C ILE A 436 7.77 15.38 -6.50
N ASP A 437 9.09 15.47 -6.57
CA ASP A 437 9.93 15.88 -5.43
C ASP A 437 9.57 17.30 -4.92
N ASN A 438 9.07 18.19 -5.78
CA ASN A 438 8.62 19.54 -5.40
C ASN A 438 7.12 19.63 -5.00
N ASN A 439 6.45 18.48 -4.88
CA ASN A 439 5.03 18.37 -4.55
C ASN A 439 4.10 19.09 -5.54
N PHE A 440 4.37 18.94 -6.84
CA PHE A 440 3.54 19.48 -7.92
C PHE A 440 3.34 21.01 -7.84
N SER A 441 4.36 21.73 -7.40
CA SER A 441 4.29 23.18 -7.17
C SER A 441 4.43 24.01 -8.46
N THR A 442 4.82 23.39 -9.56
CA THR A 442 5.06 24.03 -10.88
C THR A 442 4.35 23.25 -12.00
N MET A 443 4.56 23.65 -13.26
CA MET A 443 4.12 22.86 -14.42
C MET A 443 5.08 21.68 -14.67
N PRO A 444 4.61 20.58 -15.27
CA PRO A 444 5.48 19.50 -15.72
C PRO A 444 6.44 19.97 -16.81
N SER A 445 7.63 19.39 -16.81
CA SER A 445 8.67 19.62 -17.82
C SER A 445 8.89 18.42 -18.76
N ILE A 446 8.19 17.33 -18.49
CA ILE A 446 8.21 16.09 -19.27
C ILE A 446 6.90 15.98 -20.05
N HIS A 447 6.94 15.36 -21.22
CA HIS A 447 5.77 15.03 -22.02
C HIS A 447 5.72 13.53 -22.31
N VAL A 448 4.61 12.89 -21.94
CA VAL A 448 4.35 11.47 -22.17
C VAL A 448 3.55 11.31 -23.46
N GLU A 449 4.12 10.58 -24.43
CA GLU A 449 3.60 10.49 -25.80
C GLU A 449 2.40 9.53 -25.97
N SER A 450 1.87 8.94 -24.89
CA SER A 450 0.83 7.90 -24.98
C SER A 450 -0.43 8.36 -25.71
N ILE A 451 -0.91 9.57 -25.44
CA ILE A 451 -2.09 10.13 -26.13
C ILE A 451 -1.76 10.46 -27.59
N ASP A 452 -0.57 10.98 -27.88
CA ASP A 452 -0.15 11.28 -29.25
C ASP A 452 -0.11 10.03 -30.12
N TRP A 453 0.35 8.91 -29.56
CA TRP A 453 0.36 7.64 -30.27
C TRP A 453 -1.04 7.06 -30.45
N ALA A 454 -1.91 7.18 -29.44
CA ALA A 454 -3.31 6.80 -29.60
C ALA A 454 -3.98 7.63 -30.72
N LYS A 455 -3.72 8.94 -30.78
CA LYS A 455 -4.18 9.82 -31.88
C LYS A 455 -3.64 9.35 -33.22
N LYS A 456 -2.36 9.00 -33.32
CA LYS A 456 -1.76 8.48 -34.55
C LYS A 456 -2.36 7.14 -34.99
N ALA A 457 -2.65 6.24 -34.04
CA ALA A 457 -3.29 4.95 -34.32
C ALA A 457 -4.74 5.09 -34.82
N HIS A 458 -5.47 6.10 -34.33
CA HIS A 458 -6.84 6.40 -34.76
C HIS A 458 -6.93 7.32 -35.98
N GLY A 459 -5.90 8.13 -36.25
CA GLY A 459 -5.84 9.09 -37.35
C GLY A 459 -5.19 8.55 -38.63
N GLY A 460 -4.52 7.40 -38.58
CA GLY A 460 -4.22 6.62 -39.77
C GLY A 460 -5.46 5.85 -40.22
N ASP A 461 -5.74 5.81 -41.53
CA ASP A 461 -6.80 4.94 -42.09
C ASP A 461 -6.67 3.53 -41.48
N ARG A 462 -7.67 3.12 -40.69
CA ARG A 462 -7.80 1.77 -40.17
C ARG A 462 -8.37 0.84 -41.24
#